data_AF-A0A7R9UWD8-F1
#
_entry.id   AF-A0A7R9UWD8-F1
#
_cell.length_a   1.000
_cell.length_b   1.000
_cell.length_c   1.000
_cell.angle_alpha   90.00
_cell.angle_beta   90.00
_cell.angle_gamma   90.00
#
_symmetry.space_group_name_H-M   'P 1'
#
loop_
_entity.id
_entity.type
_entity.pdbx_description
1 polymer ?
#
loop_
_entity_poly.entity_id
_entity_poly.type
_entity_poly.pdbx_seq_one_letter_code
_entity_poly.pdbx_strand_id
1 'polypeptide(L)'
;SNRVTAAVCMPITFADARTRPPATPAGSMSVAQDAHAYFHSQGVHEALAEAVKQVVLENAPDALARIAELLAARSASAVAPAPARPPALCTYLETVGNTPLVALRKCLPDGVRAARVLAKLEMSNPGGSLKDRIALHMIEQAEKEGLITPGVTTLVDFTSGNTGIGEAMVAAAKGDKCVIV
;
A
#
# COMPACT_ATOMS: atom_id res chain seq x y z
N SER A 1 21.94 6.58 27.23
CA SER A 1 20.50 6.37 27.43
C SER A 1 19.87 6.29 26.04
N ASN A 2 19.81 5.09 25.45
CA ASN A 2 19.22 4.87 24.12
C ASN A 2 17.83 4.28 24.31
N ARG A 3 16.79 5.03 23.93
CA ARG A 3 15.44 4.49 23.82
C ARG A 3 15.30 3.85 22.45
N VAL A 4 15.10 2.54 22.43
CA VAL A 4 14.71 1.78 21.24
C VAL A 4 13.20 1.60 21.31
N THR A 5 12.48 2.12 20.32
CA THR A 5 11.04 1.89 20.16
C THR A 5 10.86 0.93 18.98
N ALA A 6 10.23 -0.22 19.22
CA ALA A 6 9.96 -1.24 18.21
C ALA A 6 8.52 -1.12 17.71
N ALA A 7 8.32 -1.09 16.40
CA ALA A 7 7.02 -1.29 15.76
C ALA A 7 7.05 -2.64 15.02
N VAL A 8 6.12 -3.54 15.34
CA VAL A 8 6.06 -4.90 14.80
C VAL A 8 5.00 -4.96 13.70
N CYS A 9 5.36 -5.40 12.49
CA CYS A 9 4.41 -5.73 11.42
C CYS A 9 4.54 -7.23 11.07
N MET A 10 3.45 -7.99 11.20
CA MET A 10 3.43 -9.44 10.95
C MET A 10 3.34 -9.79 9.44
N PRO A 11 3.92 -10.92 8.99
CA PRO A 11 3.86 -11.36 7.60
C PRO A 11 2.56 -12.11 7.26
N ILE A 12 1.98 -11.81 6.09
CA ILE A 12 0.86 -12.57 5.52
C ILE A 12 1.44 -13.64 4.57
N THR A 13 1.15 -14.91 4.85
CA THR A 13 1.53 -16.07 4.02
C THR A 13 0.49 -16.29 2.91
N PHE A 14 0.92 -16.44 1.65
CA PHE A 14 0.05 -16.80 0.53
C PHE A 14 -0.03 -18.33 0.37
N ALA A 15 -1.25 -18.88 0.27
CA ALA A 15 -1.52 -20.28 -0.01
C ALA A 15 -1.70 -20.56 -1.53
N ASP A 16 -1.26 -21.75 -1.96
CA ASP A 16 -1.18 -22.28 -3.33
C ASP A 16 -2.54 -22.28 -4.08
N ALA A 17 -2.61 -21.60 -5.23
CA ALA A 17 -3.80 -21.43 -6.07
C ALA A 17 -3.82 -22.37 -7.30
N ARG A 18 -3.68 -23.68 -7.11
CA ARG A 18 -3.71 -24.69 -8.18
C ARG A 18 -5.07 -25.34 -8.46
N THR A 19 -6.13 -24.56 -8.55
CA THR A 19 -7.41 -25.04 -9.12
C THR A 19 -7.90 -24.10 -10.22
N ARG A 20 -7.98 -24.64 -11.45
CA ARG A 20 -8.49 -23.91 -12.63
C ARG A 20 -10.02 -23.86 -12.55
N PRO A 21 -10.67 -22.69 -12.68
CA PRO A 21 -12.12 -22.61 -12.66
C PRO A 21 -12.73 -23.23 -13.95
N PRO A 22 -13.93 -23.84 -13.86
CA PRO A 22 -14.63 -24.41 -15.00
C PRO A 22 -15.16 -23.30 -15.95
N ALA A 23 -15.23 -23.61 -17.25
CA ALA A 23 -15.63 -22.67 -18.29
C ALA A 23 -17.12 -22.28 -18.19
N THR A 24 -17.41 -20.97 -18.29
CA THR A 24 -18.78 -20.40 -18.24
C THR A 24 -19.40 -20.28 -19.65
N PRO A 25 -20.70 -20.55 -19.84
CA PRO A 25 -21.35 -20.42 -21.13
C PRO A 25 -21.72 -18.96 -21.46
N ALA A 26 -21.77 -18.65 -22.76
CA ALA A 26 -21.98 -17.32 -23.30
C ALA A 26 -23.40 -16.78 -23.05
N GLY A 27 -23.49 -15.63 -22.39
CA GLY A 27 -24.69 -14.82 -22.23
C GLY A 27 -24.31 -13.40 -21.81
N SER A 28 -24.89 -12.39 -22.47
CA SER A 28 -24.51 -10.98 -22.36
C SER A 28 -24.89 -10.34 -21.01
N MET A 29 -23.96 -10.29 -20.07
CA MET A 29 -23.90 -9.33 -18.96
C MET A 29 -22.48 -8.79 -18.83
N SER A 30 -22.28 -7.65 -18.16
CA SER A 30 -20.95 -7.03 -18.14
C SER A 30 -19.98 -7.86 -17.30
N VAL A 31 -18.79 -8.14 -17.83
CA VAL A 31 -17.76 -9.00 -17.20
C VAL A 31 -17.43 -8.61 -15.75
N ALA A 32 -17.58 -7.33 -15.39
CA ALA A 32 -17.40 -6.86 -14.01
C ALA A 32 -18.56 -7.28 -13.08
N GLN A 33 -19.80 -7.25 -13.59
CA GLN A 33 -20.96 -7.81 -12.89
C GLN A 33 -20.84 -9.34 -12.79
N ASP A 34 -20.30 -10.01 -13.80
CA ASP A 34 -20.09 -11.46 -13.78
C ASP A 34 -19.03 -11.89 -12.78
N ALA A 35 -17.90 -11.18 -12.68
CA ALA A 35 -16.87 -11.44 -11.67
C ALA A 35 -17.40 -11.18 -10.26
N HIS A 36 -18.11 -10.06 -10.06
CA HIS A 36 -18.71 -9.74 -8.76
C HIS A 36 -19.79 -10.77 -8.36
N ALA A 37 -20.67 -11.16 -9.29
CA ALA A 37 -21.68 -12.19 -9.09
C ALA A 37 -21.05 -13.57 -8.84
N TYR A 38 -19.94 -13.89 -9.52
CA TYR A 38 -19.18 -15.11 -9.29
C TYR A 38 -18.60 -15.14 -7.87
N PHE A 39 -17.84 -14.13 -7.45
CA PHE A 39 -17.27 -14.06 -6.10
C PHE A 39 -18.34 -14.02 -5.00
N HIS A 40 -19.48 -13.37 -5.26
CA HIS A 40 -20.64 -13.37 -4.38
C HIS A 40 -21.31 -14.74 -4.30
N SER A 41 -21.47 -15.46 -5.42
CA SER A 41 -22.05 -16.81 -5.43
C SER A 41 -21.17 -17.84 -4.71
N GLN A 42 -19.86 -17.61 -4.67
CA GLN A 42 -18.88 -18.44 -3.98
C GLN A 42 -18.74 -18.05 -2.49
N GLY A 43 -19.47 -17.05 -2.00
CA GLY A 43 -19.41 -16.59 -0.61
C GLY A 43 -18.06 -15.99 -0.20
N VAL A 44 -17.23 -15.61 -1.19
CA VAL A 44 -15.85 -15.15 -0.95
C VAL A 44 -15.85 -13.80 -0.25
N HIS A 45 -16.84 -12.95 -0.55
CA HIS A 45 -16.96 -11.64 0.07
C HIS A 45 -17.27 -11.75 1.58
N GLU A 46 -18.19 -12.62 1.96
CA GLU A 46 -18.56 -12.88 3.35
C GLU A 46 -17.40 -13.54 4.12
N ALA A 47 -16.76 -14.54 3.52
CA ALA A 47 -15.61 -15.22 4.13
C ALA A 47 -14.42 -14.27 4.34
N LEU A 48 -14.13 -13.43 3.33
CA LEU A 48 -13.08 -12.41 3.43
C LEU A 48 -13.44 -11.34 4.48
N ALA A 49 -14.69 -10.89 4.51
CA ALA A 49 -15.14 -9.89 5.47
C ALA A 49 -15.01 -10.40 6.91
N GLU A 50 -15.39 -11.65 7.18
CA GLU A 50 -15.27 -12.23 8.52
C GLU A 50 -13.80 -12.48 8.88
N ALA A 51 -12.97 -12.94 7.94
CA ALA A 51 -11.53 -13.10 8.18
C ALA A 51 -10.84 -11.77 8.49
N VAL A 52 -11.16 -10.71 7.72
CA VAL A 52 -10.64 -9.36 7.97
C VAL A 52 -11.12 -8.86 9.33
N LYS A 53 -12.42 -9.01 9.64
CA LYS A 53 -12.98 -8.61 10.93
C LYS A 53 -12.31 -9.33 12.10
N GLN A 54 -12.06 -10.63 11.98
CA GLN A 54 -11.39 -11.42 13.00
C GLN A 54 -9.96 -10.92 13.22
N VAL A 55 -9.16 -10.78 12.16
CA VAL A 55 -7.78 -10.27 12.23
C VAL A 55 -7.73 -8.85 12.82
N VAL A 56 -8.68 -8.00 12.44
CA VAL A 56 -8.78 -6.63 12.94
C VAL A 56 -9.11 -6.59 14.43
N LEU A 57 -10.07 -7.39 14.89
CA LEU A 57 -10.46 -7.45 16.30
C LEU A 57 -9.38 -8.11 17.19
N GLU A 58 -8.69 -9.13 16.69
CA GLU A 58 -7.63 -9.84 17.43
C GLU A 58 -6.37 -8.99 17.61
N ASN A 59 -6.00 -8.19 16.60
CA ASN A 59 -4.74 -7.45 16.61
C ASN A 59 -4.89 -5.98 17.02
N ALA A 60 -6.11 -5.43 17.02
CA ALA A 60 -6.36 -4.03 17.37
C ALA A 60 -7.82 -3.83 17.81
N PRO A 61 -8.13 -3.92 19.12
CA PRO A 61 -9.51 -3.86 19.63
C PRO A 61 -10.27 -2.58 19.23
N ASP A 62 -9.55 -1.48 18.95
CA ASP A 62 -10.12 -0.20 18.51
C ASP A 62 -10.05 0.05 17.00
N ALA A 63 -9.60 -0.92 16.19
CA ALA A 63 -9.33 -0.67 14.77
C ALA A 63 -10.59 -0.36 13.95
N LEU A 64 -11.76 -0.92 14.32
CA LEU A 64 -13.02 -0.54 13.67
C LEU A 64 -13.38 0.93 13.93
N ALA A 65 -13.14 1.42 15.15
CA ALA A 65 -13.35 2.84 15.49
C ALA A 65 -12.39 3.75 14.71
N ARG A 66 -11.11 3.36 14.60
CA ARG A 66 -10.11 4.10 13.81
C ARG A 66 -10.40 4.07 12.31
N ILE A 67 -10.88 2.94 11.77
CA ILE A 67 -11.32 2.85 10.37
C ILE A 67 -12.53 3.77 10.14
N ALA A 68 -13.51 3.77 11.04
CA ALA A 68 -14.66 4.66 10.95
C ALA A 68 -14.24 6.14 10.99
N GLU A 69 -13.30 6.50 11.86
CA GLU A 69 -12.72 7.84 11.94
C GLU A 69 -11.97 8.22 10.65
N LEU A 70 -11.16 7.32 10.09
CA LEU A 70 -10.46 7.54 8.82
C LEU A 70 -11.41 7.70 7.63
N LEU A 71 -12.50 6.92 7.61
CA LEU A 71 -13.55 7.04 6.59
C LEU A 71 -14.33 8.36 6.74
N ALA A 72 -14.58 8.82 7.97
CA ALA A 72 -15.19 10.10 8.26
C ALA A 72 -14.27 11.28 7.90
N ALA A 73 -12.97 11.19 8.18
CA ALA A 73 -11.97 12.22 7.87
C ALA A 73 -11.76 12.42 6.36
N ARG A 74 -12.13 11.42 5.55
CA ARG A 74 -12.01 11.45 4.08
C ARG A 74 -12.85 12.52 3.38
N SER A 75 -13.79 13.17 4.08
CA SER A 75 -14.56 14.29 3.55
C SER A 75 -13.88 15.66 3.74
N ALA A 76 -12.81 15.77 4.54
CA ALA A 76 -12.17 17.05 4.88
C ALA A 76 -10.77 17.25 4.30
N SER A 77 -10.08 16.18 3.88
CA SER A 77 -8.71 16.31 3.33
C SER A 77 -8.75 16.69 1.86
N ALA A 78 -8.50 17.97 1.55
CA ALA A 78 -8.17 18.40 0.21
C ALA A 78 -6.89 17.66 -0.23
N VAL A 79 -7.03 16.74 -1.18
CA VAL A 79 -5.88 16.10 -1.82
C VAL A 79 -5.03 17.21 -2.41
N ALA A 80 -3.86 17.48 -1.81
CA ALA A 80 -2.91 18.41 -2.37
C ALA A 80 -2.65 18.01 -3.84
N PRO A 81 -2.66 18.97 -4.78
CA PRO A 81 -2.46 18.65 -6.18
C PRO A 81 -1.13 17.89 -6.32
N ALA A 82 -1.17 16.74 -7.01
CA ALA A 82 0.03 15.96 -7.26
C ALA A 82 1.11 16.87 -7.86
N PRO A 83 2.31 16.96 -7.26
CA PRO A 83 3.37 17.78 -7.81
C PRO A 83 3.56 17.46 -9.30
N ALA A 84 3.70 18.51 -10.11
CA ALA A 84 4.22 18.37 -11.45
C ALA A 84 5.55 17.59 -11.39
N ARG A 85 5.89 16.89 -12.49
CA ARG A 85 7.14 16.12 -12.65
C ARG A 85 8.28 16.78 -11.85
N PRO A 86 9.01 16.02 -11.00
CA PRO A 86 10.00 16.63 -10.12
C PRO A 86 11.01 17.45 -10.94
N PRO A 87 11.46 18.60 -10.41
CA PRO A 87 12.39 19.49 -11.11
C PRO A 87 13.70 18.75 -11.44
N ALA A 88 14.44 19.25 -12.44
CA ALA A 88 15.66 18.62 -12.94
C ALA A 88 16.74 18.42 -11.86
N LEU A 89 16.70 19.22 -10.79
CA LEU A 89 17.46 19.05 -9.55
C LEU A 89 16.45 18.89 -8.41
N CYS A 90 16.34 17.68 -7.87
CA CYS A 90 15.47 17.33 -6.75
C CYS A 90 16.19 16.36 -5.80
N THR A 91 15.73 16.32 -4.56
CA THR A 91 16.19 15.36 -3.55
C THR A 91 15.47 14.03 -3.66
N TYR A 92 16.03 12.97 -3.08
CA TYR A 92 15.40 11.66 -3.02
C TYR A 92 13.95 11.74 -2.50
N LEU A 93 13.72 12.47 -1.40
CA LEU A 93 12.41 12.57 -0.75
C LEU A 93 11.36 13.21 -1.68
N GLU A 94 11.74 14.22 -2.46
CA GLU A 94 10.87 14.92 -3.42
C GLU A 94 10.47 14.04 -4.62
N THR A 95 11.22 12.96 -4.88
CA THR A 95 10.93 12.02 -5.98
C THR A 95 10.03 10.86 -5.57
N VAL A 96 9.74 10.70 -4.27
CA VAL A 96 8.82 9.67 -3.78
C VAL A 96 7.38 10.07 -4.11
N GLY A 97 6.65 9.17 -4.76
CA GLY A 97 5.28 9.40 -5.19
C GLY A 97 5.18 9.89 -6.64
N ASN A 98 4.06 10.56 -6.96
CA ASN A 98 3.74 11.04 -8.33
C ASN A 98 3.99 10.04 -9.46
N THR A 99 3.83 8.76 -9.14
CA THR A 99 4.03 7.64 -10.04
C THR A 99 3.01 7.66 -11.18
N PRO A 100 3.39 7.23 -12.39
CA PRO A 100 2.53 7.37 -13.55
C PRO A 100 1.31 6.43 -13.47
N LEU A 101 0.19 6.92 -14.03
CA LEU A 101 -0.97 6.09 -14.38
C LEU A 101 -0.88 5.76 -15.87
N VAL A 102 -0.75 4.48 -16.19
CA VAL A 102 -0.61 4.01 -17.57
C VAL A 102 -1.88 3.28 -18.00
N ALA A 103 -2.47 3.71 -19.12
CA ALA A 103 -3.64 3.05 -19.68
C ALA A 103 -3.26 1.71 -20.32
N LEU A 104 -3.86 0.63 -19.82
CA LEU A 104 -3.72 -0.70 -20.40
C LEU A 104 -4.71 -0.84 -21.56
N ARG A 105 -4.21 -1.08 -22.77
CA ARG A 105 -5.05 -1.18 -23.97
C ARG A 105 -4.97 -2.56 -24.63
N LYS A 106 -3.75 -2.99 -24.97
CA LYS A 106 -3.53 -4.18 -25.81
C LYS A 106 -3.58 -5.50 -25.02
N CYS A 107 -3.16 -5.48 -23.75
CA CYS A 107 -3.07 -6.65 -22.88
C CYS A 107 -4.39 -7.03 -22.20
N LEU A 108 -5.47 -6.27 -22.42
CA LEU A 108 -6.78 -6.60 -21.85
C LEU A 108 -7.50 -7.67 -22.68
N PRO A 109 -8.16 -8.64 -22.04
CA PRO A 109 -9.08 -9.56 -22.71
C PRO A 109 -10.18 -8.79 -23.46
N ASP A 110 -10.68 -9.35 -24.57
CA ASP A 110 -11.64 -8.66 -25.44
C ASP A 110 -12.90 -8.18 -24.71
N GLY A 111 -13.43 -8.97 -23.77
CA GLY A 111 -14.59 -8.59 -22.95
C GLY A 111 -14.35 -7.43 -21.98
N VAL A 112 -13.09 -7.02 -21.76
CA VAL A 112 -12.71 -5.95 -20.82
C VAL A 112 -12.20 -4.71 -21.58
N ARG A 113 -11.98 -4.79 -22.91
CA ARG A 113 -11.45 -3.69 -23.72
C ARG A 113 -12.33 -2.44 -23.78
N ALA A 114 -13.63 -2.59 -23.52
CA ALA A 114 -14.54 -1.45 -23.40
C ALA A 114 -14.33 -0.64 -22.10
N ALA A 115 -13.65 -1.21 -21.10
CA ALA A 115 -13.36 -0.54 -19.83
C ALA A 115 -12.03 0.23 -19.88
N ARG A 116 -11.99 1.38 -19.18
CA ARG A 116 -10.75 2.15 -18.98
C ARG A 116 -9.96 1.57 -17.81
N VAL A 117 -9.06 0.63 -18.10
CA VAL A 117 -8.16 0.04 -17.10
C VAL A 117 -6.86 0.83 -17.04
N LEU A 118 -6.49 1.29 -15.85
CA LEU A 118 -5.26 2.06 -15.59
C LEU A 118 -4.37 1.27 -14.62
N ALA A 119 -3.08 1.20 -14.92
CA ALA A 119 -2.05 0.68 -14.02
C ALA A 119 -1.35 1.82 -13.30
N LYS A 120 -1.31 1.79 -11.97
CA LYS A 120 -0.53 2.71 -11.14
C LYS A 120 0.86 2.13 -10.93
N LEU A 121 1.88 2.71 -11.56
CA LEU A 121 3.22 2.12 -11.58
C LEU A 121 4.06 2.54 -10.37
N GLU A 122 3.74 1.99 -9.20
CA GLU A 122 4.48 2.27 -7.96
C GLU A 122 5.92 1.73 -7.95
N MET A 123 6.29 0.89 -8.92
CA MET A 123 7.69 0.52 -9.13
C MET A 123 8.57 1.69 -9.59
N SER A 124 7.95 2.81 -10.01
CA SER A 124 8.67 4.02 -10.44
C SER A 124 9.05 4.96 -9.30
N ASN A 125 8.72 4.64 -8.05
CA ASN A 125 9.33 5.32 -6.91
C ASN A 125 10.84 5.02 -6.87
N PRO A 126 11.68 5.90 -6.29
CA PRO A 126 13.14 5.79 -6.38
C PRO A 126 13.75 4.55 -5.71
N GLY A 127 13.14 4.03 -4.65
CA GLY A 127 13.45 2.74 -4.01
C GLY A 127 12.80 1.54 -4.71
N GLY A 128 12.10 1.76 -5.83
CA GLY A 128 11.61 0.70 -6.72
C GLY A 128 10.29 0.07 -6.30
N SER A 129 9.59 0.60 -5.30
CA SER A 129 8.33 0.04 -4.83
C SER A 129 7.40 1.06 -4.19
N LEU A 130 6.16 0.66 -3.91
CA LEU A 130 5.20 1.50 -3.18
C LEU A 130 5.65 1.78 -1.73
N LYS A 131 6.59 1.01 -1.17
CA LYS A 131 6.97 1.09 0.23
C LYS A 131 7.72 2.37 0.57
N ASP A 132 8.33 3.03 -0.41
CA ASP A 132 8.97 4.33 -0.22
C ASP A 132 7.98 5.37 0.32
N ARG A 133 6.72 5.34 -0.15
CA ARG A 133 5.66 6.22 0.34
C ARG A 133 5.34 5.97 1.81
N ILE A 134 5.29 4.70 2.20
CA ILE A 134 4.94 4.28 3.55
C ILE A 134 6.08 4.65 4.49
N ALA A 135 7.31 4.30 4.12
CA ALA A 135 8.51 4.63 4.88
C ALA A 135 8.64 6.15 5.10
N LEU A 136 8.50 6.93 4.03
CA LEU A 136 8.56 8.40 4.11
C LEU A 136 7.49 8.93 5.07
N HIS A 137 6.24 8.51 4.89
CA HIS A 137 5.13 8.97 5.72
C HIS A 137 5.30 8.58 7.19
N MET A 138 5.70 7.34 7.48
CA MET A 138 5.91 6.85 8.85
C MET A 138 7.01 7.64 9.56
N ILE A 139 8.15 7.86 8.90
CA ILE A 139 9.27 8.60 9.47
C ILE A 139 8.87 10.08 9.71
N GLU A 140 8.24 10.73 8.72
CA GLU A 140 7.79 12.12 8.86
C GLU A 140 6.72 12.31 9.95
N GLN A 141 5.77 11.37 10.08
CA GLN A 141 4.80 11.43 11.18
C GLN A 141 5.49 11.22 12.53
N ALA A 142 6.40 10.26 12.66
CA ALA A 142 7.12 10.02 13.91
C ALA A 142 7.99 11.22 14.31
N GLU A 143 8.62 11.91 13.35
CA GLU A 143 9.34 13.17 13.58
C GLU A 143 8.38 14.27 14.07
N LYS A 144 7.24 14.42 13.39
CA LYS A 144 6.23 15.44 13.72
C LYS A 144 5.61 15.23 15.10
N GLU A 145 5.42 13.98 15.50
CA GLU A 145 4.92 13.59 16.82
C GLU A 145 6.01 13.64 17.91
N GLY A 146 7.27 13.89 17.53
CA GLY A 146 8.40 13.93 18.45
C GLY A 146 8.81 12.57 19.01
N LEU A 147 8.38 11.47 18.36
CA LEU A 147 8.74 10.10 18.75
C LEU A 147 10.18 9.77 18.38
N ILE A 148 10.68 10.35 17.28
CA ILE A 148 12.05 10.22 16.82
C ILE A 148 12.69 11.59 16.64
N THR A 149 14.00 11.66 16.82
CA THR A 149 14.79 12.88 16.61
C THR A 149 15.75 12.64 15.45
N PRO A 150 15.66 13.42 14.36
CA PRO A 150 16.54 13.28 13.20
C PRO A 150 18.02 13.30 13.57
N GLY A 151 18.79 12.39 13.00
CA GLY A 151 20.23 12.20 13.24
C GLY A 151 20.60 11.63 14.62
N VAL A 152 19.63 11.48 15.54
CA VAL A 152 19.86 11.01 16.91
C VAL A 152 19.24 9.64 17.14
N THR A 153 18.00 9.43 16.72
CA THR A 153 17.30 8.15 16.88
C THR A 153 17.74 7.18 15.79
N THR A 154 18.11 5.96 16.18
CA THR A 154 18.32 4.86 15.24
C THR A 154 17.00 4.20 14.89
N LEU A 155 16.67 4.14 13.61
CA LEU A 155 15.52 3.41 13.08
C LEU A 155 15.87 1.92 12.99
N VAL A 156 14.98 1.05 13.48
CA VAL A 156 15.17 -0.40 13.44
C VAL A 156 13.88 -1.05 12.93
N ASP A 157 14.00 -1.87 11.90
CA ASP A 157 12.88 -2.67 11.35
C ASP A 157 13.30 -4.13 11.15
N PHE A 158 12.33 -5.05 11.26
CA PHE A 158 12.51 -6.49 11.06
C PHE A 158 11.81 -6.89 9.77
N THR A 159 12.55 -6.85 8.66
CA THR A 159 12.01 -7.12 7.34
C THR A 159 13.09 -7.49 6.35
N SER A 160 12.80 -8.46 5.49
CA SER A 160 13.63 -8.81 4.34
C SER A 160 13.11 -8.19 3.03
N GLY A 161 12.06 -7.36 3.12
CA GLY A 161 11.32 -6.87 1.96
C GLY A 161 11.58 -5.41 1.60
N ASN A 162 10.77 -4.92 0.66
CA ASN A 162 10.86 -3.55 0.13
C ASN A 162 10.65 -2.45 1.18
N THR A 163 10.04 -2.77 2.33
CA THR A 163 9.90 -1.81 3.43
C THR A 163 11.26 -1.39 3.96
N GLY A 164 12.15 -2.35 4.24
CA GLY A 164 13.50 -2.05 4.73
C GLY A 164 14.34 -1.29 3.72
N ILE A 165 14.16 -1.55 2.42
CA ILE A 165 14.78 -0.75 1.35
C ILE A 165 14.25 0.69 1.40
N GLY A 166 12.94 0.88 1.44
CA GLY A 166 12.32 2.21 1.49
C GLY A 166 12.76 3.01 2.72
N GLU A 167 12.78 2.37 3.89
CA GLU A 167 13.23 2.98 5.14
C GLU A 167 14.71 3.31 5.13
N ALA A 168 15.57 2.40 4.67
CA ALA A 168 17.01 2.67 4.56
C ALA A 168 17.30 3.84 3.61
N MET A 169 16.57 3.94 2.49
CA MET A 169 16.73 5.03 1.54
C MET A 169 16.24 6.38 2.10
N VAL A 170 15.10 6.40 2.78
CA VAL A 170 14.58 7.61 3.46
C VAL A 170 15.52 8.03 4.58
N ALA A 171 15.99 7.09 5.41
CA ALA A 171 16.94 7.35 6.48
C ALA A 171 18.25 7.92 5.93
N ALA A 172 18.79 7.34 4.87
CA ALA A 172 20.01 7.85 4.21
C ALA A 172 19.82 9.28 3.68
N ALA A 173 18.65 9.59 3.11
CA ALA A 173 18.35 10.94 2.62
C ALA A 173 18.16 11.97 3.74
N LYS A 174 17.67 11.56 4.92
CA LYS A 174 17.48 12.41 6.10
C LYS A 174 18.71 12.48 7.00
N GLY A 175 19.67 11.59 6.85
CA GLY A 175 20.87 11.49 7.70
C GLY A 175 20.67 10.66 8.97
N ASP A 176 19.63 9.82 9.01
CA ASP A 176 19.34 8.94 10.14
C ASP A 176 20.13 7.63 10.05
N LYS A 177 20.38 7.02 11.22
CA LYS A 177 20.89 5.65 11.27
C LYS A 177 19.73 4.68 11.11
N CYS A 178 19.87 3.71 10.21
CA CYS A 178 18.88 2.66 9.99
C CYS A 178 19.55 1.28 10.12
N VAL A 179 18.88 0.35 10.81
CA VAL A 179 19.28 -1.04 10.96
C VAL A 179 18.10 -1.92 10.53
N ILE A 180 18.32 -2.72 9.51
CA ILE A 180 17.35 -3.71 9.03
C ILE A 180 17.82 -5.10 9.47
N VAL A 181 16.92 -5.87 10.07
CA VAL A 181 17.15 -7.24 10.58
C VAL A 181 16.39 -8.26 9.75
#